data_AF-A0A0F9NQM1-F1
#
_entry.id   AF-A0A0F9NQM1-F1
#
_cell.length_a   1.000
_cell.length_b   1.000
_cell.length_c   1.000
_cell.angle_alpha   90.00
_cell.angle_beta   90.00
_cell.angle_gamma   90.00
#
_symmetry.space_group_name_H-M   'P 1'
#
loop_
_entity.id
_entity.type
_entity.pdbx_description
1 polymer ?
#
loop_
_entity_poly.entity_id
_entity_poly.type
_entity_poly.pdbx_seq_one_letter_code
_entity_poly.pdbx_strand_id
1 'polypeptide(L)'
;MLIIKPINKFKTFKSDAAPFFFYLDIFPPNPTAFKSQKTKALLESIKLNPVMPLPMRVDRVFNGEKSVLIRPREPISFLFMDNLVATINPSRLLQHGIEKLIYFTEIRGFENFFTSLTIERAKKWWDSSRFLYAKLLHLEEDFSAFLKAYIQTLVKAKINDEDLIIAAKDYCQMISEICDKRIKENTILIETMQKEDNVKLYKEKRVTYKEKGKKVKKVHIYPELVDIDVFDLSKEGFFSTIEVSKSFLEEVKIKKKKYIPLLFYDDLLECMLYNLKKIEESDDNILDPSFLLDQKVIILHESKELKKINPSNFSWFNSFEKINLELFIQSIREVKQKFFSSSKNIGN
;
A
#
# COMPACT_ATOMS: atom_id res chain seq x y z
N MET A 1 45.46 3.47 1.88
CA MET A 1 44.27 3.25 2.75
C MET A 1 43.03 3.47 1.89
N LEU A 2 42.34 2.40 1.48
CA LEU A 2 41.14 2.50 0.64
C LEU A 2 39.96 2.88 1.53
N ILE A 3 39.54 4.15 1.48
CA ILE A 3 38.31 4.60 2.12
C ILE A 3 37.14 4.11 1.25
N ILE A 4 36.60 2.95 1.60
CA ILE A 4 35.34 2.47 0.99
C ILE A 4 34.24 3.38 1.51
N LYS A 5 33.72 4.27 0.64
CA LYS A 5 32.56 5.09 0.99
C LYS A 5 31.40 4.17 1.36
N PRO A 6 30.68 4.44 2.46
CA PRO A 6 29.52 3.63 2.82
C PRO A 6 28.48 3.68 1.70
N ILE A 7 27.97 2.50 1.31
CA ILE A 7 26.89 2.39 0.34
C ILE A 7 25.59 2.69 1.07
N ASN A 8 25.12 3.95 0.97
CA ASN A 8 23.85 4.37 1.57
C ASN A 8 22.67 3.90 0.71
N LYS A 9 22.38 2.60 0.76
CA LYS A 9 21.26 1.93 0.06
C LYS A 9 20.71 0.77 0.86
N PHE A 10 19.39 0.56 0.77
CA PHE A 10 18.78 -0.67 1.28
C PHE A 10 19.13 -1.86 0.39
N LYS A 11 19.15 -3.06 0.97
CA LYS A 11 19.33 -4.29 0.21
C LYS A 11 18.08 -4.56 -0.62
N THR A 12 18.25 -4.73 -1.93
CA THR A 12 17.17 -5.06 -2.86
C THR A 12 17.57 -6.24 -3.74
N PHE A 13 16.58 -6.93 -4.32
CA PHE A 13 16.82 -8.03 -5.24
C PHE A 13 16.37 -7.66 -6.64
N LYS A 14 17.24 -7.86 -7.64
CA LYS A 14 16.94 -7.57 -9.05
C LYS A 14 15.79 -8.40 -9.58
N SER A 15 15.61 -9.63 -9.09
CA SER A 15 14.53 -10.54 -9.50
C SER A 15 13.18 -10.14 -8.94
N ASP A 16 13.13 -9.40 -7.82
CA ASP A 16 11.90 -9.03 -7.15
C ASP A 16 11.19 -7.87 -7.90
N ALA A 17 9.90 -8.05 -8.17
CA ALA A 17 9.02 -7.06 -8.77
C ALA A 17 8.61 -5.96 -7.78
N ALA A 18 8.72 -6.24 -6.48
CA ALA A 18 8.30 -5.37 -5.40
C ALA A 18 6.89 -4.78 -5.61
N PRO A 19 5.84 -5.61 -5.78
CA PRO A 19 4.49 -5.10 -5.89
C PRO A 19 4.07 -4.38 -4.60
N PHE A 20 3.19 -3.40 -4.72
CA PHE A 20 2.61 -2.66 -3.60
C PHE A 20 1.22 -2.11 -3.95
N PHE A 21 0.40 -1.85 -2.93
CA PHE A 21 -0.87 -1.14 -3.01
C PHE A 21 -1.06 -0.23 -1.79
N PHE A 22 -2.23 0.39 -1.66
CA PHE A 22 -2.57 1.23 -0.50
C PHE A 22 -3.89 0.79 0.14
N TYR A 23 -3.89 0.53 1.44
CA TYR A 23 -5.12 0.27 2.20
C TYR A 23 -5.49 1.48 3.07
N LEU A 24 -6.66 1.42 3.69
CA LEU A 24 -7.16 2.48 4.57
C LEU A 24 -7.08 1.99 6.02
N ASP A 25 -6.14 2.54 6.78
CA ASP A 25 -6.00 2.20 8.19
C ASP A 25 -6.98 3.03 9.05
N ILE A 26 -7.34 2.49 10.21
CA ILE A 26 -8.30 3.12 11.12
C ILE A 26 -7.60 3.86 12.27
N PHE A 27 -6.28 3.71 12.42
CA PHE A 27 -5.51 4.41 13.45
C PHE A 27 -4.41 5.28 12.86
N PRO A 28 -4.08 6.41 13.52
CA PRO A 28 -2.92 7.19 13.13
C PRO A 28 -1.62 6.39 13.37
N PRO A 29 -0.55 6.65 12.60
CA PRO A 29 0.77 6.10 12.89
C PRO A 29 1.18 6.40 14.33
N ASN A 30 1.67 5.39 15.06
CA ASN A 30 2.05 5.56 16.46
C ASN A 30 3.44 6.24 16.59
N PRO A 31 3.54 7.52 17.00
CA PRO A 31 4.82 8.21 17.12
C PRO A 31 5.65 7.70 18.30
N THR A 32 5.05 7.02 19.29
CA THR A 32 5.76 6.53 20.48
C THR A 32 6.75 5.41 20.18
N ALA A 33 6.56 4.70 19.06
CA ALA A 33 7.49 3.68 18.58
C ALA A 33 8.86 4.25 18.17
N PHE A 34 8.97 5.57 18.03
CA PHE A 34 10.16 6.24 17.52
C PHE A 34 10.83 7.09 18.60
N LYS A 35 12.14 6.93 18.79
CA LYS A 35 12.91 7.67 19.80
C LYS A 35 13.18 9.13 19.37
N SER A 36 13.38 9.36 18.08
CA SER A 36 13.76 10.65 17.52
C SER A 36 12.57 11.62 17.50
N GLN A 37 12.70 12.77 18.18
CA GLN A 37 11.68 13.84 18.15
C GLN A 37 11.43 14.36 16.73
N LYS A 38 12.47 14.44 15.89
CA LYS A 38 12.35 14.77 14.47
C LYS A 38 11.45 13.77 13.73
N THR A 39 11.60 12.48 14.02
CA THR A 39 10.76 11.43 13.42
C THR A 39 9.31 11.57 13.88
N LYS A 40 9.10 11.85 15.18
CA LYS A 40 7.76 12.12 15.71
C LYS A 40 7.10 13.30 14.98
N ALA A 41 7.81 14.41 14.80
CA ALA A 41 7.30 15.57 14.07
C ALA A 41 6.89 15.24 12.63
N LEU A 42 7.66 14.41 11.92
CA LEU A 42 7.32 13.94 10.57
C LEU A 42 6.10 13.03 10.55
N LEU A 43 5.91 12.18 11.57
CA LEU A 43 4.72 11.33 11.66
C LEU A 43 3.47 12.13 12.01
N GLU A 44 3.59 13.10 12.92
CA GLU A 44 2.50 13.98 13.31
C GLU A 44 1.94 14.78 12.13
N SER A 45 2.79 15.22 11.18
CA SER A 45 2.33 15.97 10.00
C SER A 45 1.50 15.15 9.02
N ILE A 46 1.53 13.82 9.10
CA ILE A 46 0.76 12.90 8.24
C ILE A 46 -0.23 12.04 9.03
N LYS A 47 -0.48 12.36 10.31
CA LYS A 47 -1.22 11.46 11.21
C LYS A 47 -2.68 11.23 10.83
N LEU A 48 -3.31 12.24 10.22
CA LEU A 48 -4.73 12.19 9.84
C LEU A 48 -4.97 11.50 8.51
N ASN A 49 -3.93 11.26 7.72
CA ASN A 49 -4.06 10.56 6.43
C ASN A 49 -4.16 9.05 6.71
N PRO A 50 -5.29 8.37 6.47
CA PRO A 50 -5.42 6.93 6.75
C PRO A 50 -4.82 6.05 5.64
N VAL A 51 -4.41 6.62 4.50
CA VAL A 51 -3.94 5.85 3.33
C VAL A 51 -2.55 5.29 3.57
N MET A 52 -2.45 3.98 3.80
CA MET A 52 -1.22 3.30 4.18
C MET A 52 -0.66 2.42 3.05
N PRO A 53 0.65 2.51 2.72
CA PRO A 53 1.26 1.64 1.72
C PRO A 53 1.45 0.22 2.25
N LEU A 54 1.18 -0.78 1.40
CA LEU A 54 1.41 -2.18 1.72
C LEU A 54 1.99 -2.99 0.54
N PRO A 55 3.13 -3.67 0.73
CA PRO A 55 4.14 -3.36 1.74
C PRO A 55 4.70 -1.95 1.54
N MET A 56 5.34 -1.41 2.57
CA MET A 56 5.83 -0.03 2.52
C MET A 56 6.96 0.21 1.51
N ARG A 57 7.65 -0.80 0.96
CA ARG A 57 8.69 -0.68 -0.10
C ARG A 57 9.67 0.52 -0.01
N VAL A 58 10.01 0.97 1.20
CA VAL A 58 10.92 2.11 1.43
C VAL A 58 12.31 1.88 0.80
N ASP A 59 12.70 0.61 0.67
CA ASP A 59 13.91 0.17 0.00
C ASP A 59 13.96 0.60 -1.47
N ARG A 60 12.85 0.45 -2.18
CA ARG A 60 12.71 0.79 -3.60
C ARG A 60 12.71 2.30 -3.83
N VAL A 61 11.90 3.01 -3.05
CA VAL A 61 11.81 4.47 -3.11
C VAL A 61 13.17 5.12 -2.80
N PHE A 62 13.81 4.72 -1.71
CA PHE A 62 15.09 5.31 -1.29
C PHE A 62 16.23 5.03 -2.27
N ASN A 63 16.22 3.87 -2.92
CA ASN A 63 17.23 3.50 -3.91
C ASN A 63 16.93 4.08 -5.31
N GLY A 64 15.73 4.62 -5.54
CA GLY A 64 15.27 5.03 -6.87
C GLY A 64 15.09 3.83 -7.81
N GLU A 65 14.62 2.70 -7.28
CA GLU A 65 14.41 1.45 -7.99
C GLU A 65 12.93 1.17 -8.17
N LYS A 66 12.52 0.76 -9.36
CA LYS A 66 11.12 0.53 -9.70
C LYS A 66 10.38 -0.49 -8.82
N SER A 67 9.07 -0.29 -8.71
CA SER A 67 8.09 -1.15 -8.05
C SER A 67 6.88 -1.35 -8.96
N VAL A 68 6.07 -2.38 -8.71
CA VAL A 68 4.83 -2.61 -9.47
C VAL A 68 3.63 -2.15 -8.64
N LEU A 69 2.88 -1.18 -9.14
CA LEU A 69 1.61 -0.79 -8.50
C LEU A 69 0.54 -1.83 -8.85
N ILE A 70 -0.12 -2.41 -7.83
CA ILE A 70 -1.29 -3.28 -8.01
C ILE A 70 -2.49 -2.39 -8.38
N ARG A 71 -3.21 -2.77 -9.44
CA ARG A 71 -4.28 -1.95 -10.03
C ARG A 71 -5.57 -2.78 -10.11
N PRO A 72 -6.62 -2.38 -9.37
CA PRO A 72 -7.97 -2.88 -9.57
C PRO A 72 -8.37 -2.84 -11.05
N ARG A 73 -8.99 -3.93 -11.53
CA ARG A 73 -9.41 -4.04 -12.94
C ARG A 73 -10.56 -3.13 -13.29
N GLU A 74 -11.38 -2.81 -12.29
CA GLU A 74 -12.58 -2.00 -12.42
C GLU A 74 -12.55 -0.83 -11.42
N PRO A 75 -13.27 0.27 -11.69
CA PRO A 75 -13.53 1.30 -10.70
C PRO A 75 -14.09 0.70 -9.41
N ILE A 76 -13.58 1.17 -8.27
CA ILE A 76 -14.07 0.71 -6.97
C ILE A 76 -15.21 1.63 -6.55
N SER A 77 -16.43 1.14 -6.73
CA SER A 77 -17.67 1.79 -6.34
C SER A 77 -18.52 0.87 -5.48
N PHE A 78 -19.28 1.45 -4.56
CA PHE A 78 -20.22 0.75 -3.71
C PHE A 78 -21.51 1.56 -3.50
N LEU A 79 -22.65 0.89 -3.66
CA LEU A 79 -23.98 1.46 -3.40
C LEU A 79 -24.34 1.19 -1.93
N PHE A 80 -24.47 2.24 -1.12
CA PHE A 80 -24.73 2.11 0.31
C PHE A 80 -26.12 2.60 0.76
N MET A 81 -26.83 3.35 -0.10
CA MET A 81 -28.24 3.70 0.01
C MET A 81 -28.90 3.60 -1.37
N ASP A 82 -30.24 3.52 -1.42
CA ASP A 82 -31.01 3.38 -2.68
C ASP A 82 -30.65 4.43 -3.76
N ASN A 83 -30.11 5.57 -3.34
CA ASN A 83 -29.74 6.67 -4.22
C ASN A 83 -28.28 7.15 -4.11
N LEU A 84 -27.39 6.51 -3.34
CA LEU A 84 -26.05 7.06 -3.08
C LEU A 84 -24.95 6.03 -3.30
N VAL A 85 -23.97 6.39 -4.14
CA VAL A 85 -22.81 5.56 -4.49
C VAL A 85 -21.54 6.26 -4.08
N ALA A 86 -20.71 5.54 -3.33
CA ALA A 86 -19.36 5.94 -2.96
C ALA A 86 -18.38 5.33 -3.95
N THR A 87 -17.49 6.15 -4.50
CA THR A 87 -16.46 5.74 -5.46
C THR A 87 -15.09 6.20 -5.00
N ILE A 88 -14.10 5.31 -5.08
CA ILE A 88 -12.70 5.66 -4.84
C ILE A 88 -12.17 6.46 -6.04
N ASN A 89 -11.58 7.62 -5.76
CA ASN A 89 -10.79 8.37 -6.73
C ASN A 89 -9.34 7.85 -6.71
N PRO A 90 -8.89 7.09 -7.73
CA PRO A 90 -7.57 6.46 -7.68
C PRO A 90 -6.43 7.49 -7.65
N SER A 91 -6.59 8.62 -8.34
CA SER A 91 -5.58 9.67 -8.36
C SER A 91 -5.37 10.29 -6.98
N ARG A 92 -6.45 10.52 -6.24
CA ARG A 92 -6.39 11.10 -4.88
C ARG A 92 -5.88 10.08 -3.87
N LEU A 93 -6.34 8.83 -3.95
CA LEU A 93 -5.85 7.76 -3.11
C LEU A 93 -4.33 7.56 -3.28
N LEU A 94 -3.85 7.49 -4.52
CA LEU A 94 -2.41 7.35 -4.79
C LEU A 94 -1.61 8.57 -4.38
N GLN A 95 -2.12 9.79 -4.57
CA GLN A 95 -1.47 11.01 -4.11
C GLN A 95 -1.18 10.94 -2.60
N HIS A 96 -2.18 10.63 -1.78
CA HIS A 96 -2.02 10.55 -0.33
C HIS A 96 -1.25 9.33 0.13
N GLY A 97 -1.40 8.19 -0.55
CA GLY A 97 -0.61 7.00 -0.26
C GLY A 97 0.87 7.21 -0.54
N ILE A 98 1.21 7.77 -1.71
CA ILE A 98 2.59 8.06 -2.10
C ILE A 98 3.19 9.12 -1.18
N GLU A 99 2.45 10.17 -0.81
CA GLU A 99 2.89 11.13 0.21
C GLU A 99 3.35 10.39 1.47
N LYS A 100 2.49 9.53 2.02
CA LYS A 100 2.80 8.77 3.24
C LYS A 100 4.03 7.87 3.06
N LEU A 101 4.14 7.21 1.91
CA LEU A 101 5.30 6.40 1.53
C LEU A 101 6.60 7.22 1.46
N ILE A 102 6.59 8.42 0.87
CA ILE A 102 7.74 9.32 0.82
C ILE A 102 8.18 9.73 2.24
N TYR A 103 7.22 10.04 3.12
CA TYR A 103 7.49 10.34 4.53
C TYR A 103 8.15 9.18 5.26
N PHE A 104 7.59 7.97 5.16
CA PHE A 104 8.19 6.79 5.77
C PHE A 104 9.57 6.45 5.19
N THR A 105 9.76 6.67 3.89
CA THR A 105 11.07 6.50 3.24
C THR A 105 12.10 7.46 3.79
N GLU A 106 11.74 8.74 4.00
CA GLU A 106 12.61 9.71 4.66
C GLU A 106 12.99 9.26 6.07
N ILE A 107 12.00 8.86 6.87
CA ILE A 107 12.21 8.41 8.25
C ILE A 107 13.20 7.23 8.27
N ARG A 108 12.92 6.18 7.48
CA ARG A 108 13.75 4.98 7.44
C ARG A 108 15.13 5.23 6.85
N GLY A 109 15.24 6.07 5.81
CA GLY A 109 16.51 6.45 5.21
C GLY A 109 17.40 7.20 6.21
N PHE A 110 16.82 8.12 6.97
CA PHE A 110 17.54 8.85 8.00
C PHE A 110 17.95 7.94 9.18
N GLU A 111 17.08 7.04 9.62
CA GLU A 111 17.40 6.09 10.71
C GLU A 111 18.52 5.11 10.36
N ASN A 112 18.55 4.60 9.13
CA ASN A 112 19.52 3.57 8.73
C ASN A 112 20.83 4.15 8.18
N PHE A 113 20.78 5.32 7.52
CA PHE A 113 21.93 5.86 6.77
C PHE A 113 22.27 7.30 7.13
N PHE A 114 21.57 7.93 8.08
CA PHE A 114 21.68 9.36 8.39
C PHE A 114 21.59 10.26 7.15
N THR A 115 20.87 9.78 6.12
CA THR A 115 20.78 10.40 4.81
C THR A 115 19.31 10.62 4.47
N SER A 116 18.96 11.82 4.00
CA SER A 116 17.61 12.13 3.55
C SER A 116 17.33 11.61 2.14
N LEU A 117 16.06 11.31 1.87
CA LEU A 117 15.57 11.03 0.52
C LEU A 117 15.72 12.28 -0.35
N THR A 118 16.27 12.12 -1.55
CA THR A 118 16.39 13.21 -2.52
C THR A 118 15.25 13.16 -3.54
N ILE A 119 14.90 14.31 -4.11
CA ILE A 119 13.84 14.40 -5.12
C ILE A 119 14.19 13.58 -6.38
N GLU A 120 15.46 13.51 -6.76
CA GLU A 120 15.92 12.74 -7.92
C GLU A 120 15.67 11.24 -7.72
N ARG A 121 15.89 10.72 -6.51
CA ARG A 121 15.61 9.31 -6.18
C ARG A 121 14.12 9.03 -6.20
N ALA A 122 13.30 9.91 -5.61
CA ALA A 122 11.86 9.78 -5.61
C ALA A 122 11.27 9.82 -7.04
N LYS A 123 11.68 10.79 -7.86
CA LYS A 123 11.29 10.89 -9.27
C LYS A 123 11.70 9.68 -10.07
N LYS A 124 12.97 9.27 -9.96
CA LYS A 124 13.48 8.08 -10.65
C LYS A 124 12.66 6.83 -10.30
N TRP A 125 12.31 6.64 -9.02
CA TRP A 125 11.43 5.54 -8.62
C TRP A 125 10.06 5.65 -9.29
N TRP A 126 9.39 6.79 -9.19
CA TRP A 126 8.03 6.94 -9.70
C TRP A 126 7.95 6.85 -11.22
N ASP A 127 8.82 7.54 -11.94
CA ASP A 127 8.87 7.52 -13.41
C ASP A 127 9.12 6.10 -13.95
N SER A 128 9.90 5.29 -13.22
CA SER A 128 10.17 3.90 -13.59
C SER A 128 9.13 2.89 -13.09
N SER A 129 8.17 3.31 -12.26
CA SER A 129 7.13 2.45 -11.65
C SER A 129 5.75 2.70 -12.23
N ARG A 130 5.40 3.96 -12.54
CA ARG A 130 4.03 4.39 -12.88
C ARG A 130 3.45 3.77 -14.15
N PHE A 131 4.31 3.24 -15.02
CA PHE A 131 3.93 2.53 -16.25
C PHE A 131 4.13 1.01 -16.17
N LEU A 132 4.59 0.49 -15.03
CA LEU A 132 4.70 -0.94 -14.85
C LEU A 132 3.34 -1.53 -14.51
N TYR A 133 3.03 -2.63 -15.17
CA TYR A 133 1.84 -3.43 -14.90
C TYR A 133 2.24 -4.90 -14.78
N ALA A 134 1.62 -5.60 -13.85
CA ALA A 134 1.68 -7.05 -13.77
C ALA A 134 0.27 -7.52 -13.44
N LYS A 135 -0.17 -8.59 -14.10
CA LYS A 135 -1.50 -9.16 -13.87
C LYS A 135 -1.47 -9.94 -12.56
N LEU A 136 -2.08 -9.39 -11.52
CA LEU A 136 -2.07 -9.97 -10.18
C LEU A 136 -3.50 -10.29 -9.73
N LEU A 137 -4.22 -11.07 -10.54
CA LEU A 137 -5.68 -11.27 -10.48
C LEU A 137 -6.27 -11.32 -9.06
N HIS A 138 -5.94 -12.33 -8.24
CA HIS A 138 -6.49 -12.41 -6.88
C HIS A 138 -6.09 -11.22 -5.99
N LEU A 139 -4.88 -10.67 -6.12
CA LEU A 139 -4.48 -9.48 -5.35
C LEU A 139 -5.21 -8.22 -5.82
N GLU A 140 -5.53 -8.08 -7.11
CA GLU A 140 -6.31 -6.96 -7.65
C GLU A 140 -7.76 -7.02 -7.16
N GLU A 141 -8.34 -8.23 -7.10
CA GLU A 141 -9.67 -8.49 -6.55
C GLU A 141 -9.71 -8.26 -5.03
N ASP A 142 -8.78 -8.84 -4.29
CA ASP A 142 -8.69 -8.68 -2.84
C ASP A 142 -8.42 -7.22 -2.46
N PHE A 143 -7.56 -6.51 -3.20
CA PHE A 143 -7.35 -5.08 -3.02
C PHE A 143 -8.66 -4.29 -3.20
N SER A 144 -9.43 -4.62 -4.24
CA SER A 144 -10.75 -4.02 -4.45
C SER A 144 -11.70 -4.31 -3.29
N ALA A 145 -11.67 -5.54 -2.76
CA ALA A 145 -12.48 -5.94 -1.61
C ALA A 145 -12.10 -5.17 -0.34
N PHE A 146 -10.81 -4.97 -0.05
CA PHE A 146 -10.35 -4.22 1.12
C PHE A 146 -10.84 -2.77 1.12
N LEU A 147 -10.80 -2.09 -0.03
CA LEU A 147 -11.31 -0.73 -0.15
C LEU A 147 -12.84 -0.68 -0.07
N LYS A 148 -13.53 -1.66 -0.67
CA LYS A 148 -14.99 -1.79 -0.54
C LYS A 148 -15.42 -2.02 0.91
N ALA A 149 -14.70 -2.86 1.65
CA ALA A 149 -14.97 -3.13 3.05
C ALA A 149 -14.92 -1.83 3.89
N TYR A 150 -13.92 -0.96 3.66
CA TYR A 150 -13.84 0.33 4.37
C TYR A 150 -15.02 1.25 4.04
N ILE A 151 -15.43 1.30 2.77
CA ILE A 151 -16.60 2.10 2.35
C ILE A 151 -17.89 1.55 3.00
N GLN A 152 -18.06 0.23 2.98
CA GLN A 152 -19.24 -0.47 3.50
C GLN A 152 -19.43 -0.33 5.01
N THR A 153 -18.34 -0.13 5.73
CA THR A 153 -18.31 -0.06 7.19
C THR A 153 -18.15 1.39 7.65
N LEU A 154 -16.93 1.92 7.63
CA LEU A 154 -16.63 3.23 8.21
C LEU A 154 -17.28 4.40 7.50
N VAL A 155 -17.26 4.43 6.17
CA VAL A 155 -17.87 5.56 5.44
C VAL A 155 -19.39 5.53 5.60
N LYS A 156 -19.99 4.35 5.51
CA LYS A 156 -21.42 4.17 5.74
C LYS A 156 -21.81 4.62 7.15
N ALA A 157 -21.08 4.15 8.17
CA ALA A 157 -21.35 4.53 9.55
C ALA A 157 -21.22 6.05 9.75
N LYS A 158 -20.19 6.67 9.16
CA LYS A 158 -20.01 8.13 9.20
C LYS A 158 -21.18 8.90 8.57
N ILE A 159 -21.73 8.42 7.46
CA ILE A 159 -22.83 9.11 6.76
C ILE A 159 -24.16 8.93 7.50
N ASN A 160 -24.34 7.80 8.17
CA ASN A 160 -25.55 7.46 8.91
C ASN A 160 -25.52 7.91 10.37
N ASP A 161 -24.46 8.61 10.80
CA ASP A 161 -24.20 8.95 12.20
C ASP A 161 -24.26 7.71 13.14
N GLU A 162 -23.75 6.56 12.65
CA GLU A 162 -23.62 5.31 13.40
C GLU A 162 -22.29 5.26 14.19
N ASP A 163 -22.17 4.28 15.09
CA ASP A 163 -20.99 4.08 15.93
C ASP A 163 -19.76 3.67 15.11
N LEU A 164 -18.77 4.57 15.03
CA LEU A 164 -17.51 4.35 14.31
C LEU A 164 -16.63 3.27 14.96
N ILE A 165 -16.75 3.01 16.27
CA ILE A 165 -15.97 1.97 16.96
C ILE A 165 -16.46 0.60 16.52
N ILE A 166 -17.78 0.39 16.52
CA ILE A 166 -18.40 -0.85 16.02
C ILE A 166 -18.05 -1.04 14.55
N ALA A 167 -18.23 -0.01 13.72
CA ALA A 167 -17.90 -0.09 12.31
C ALA A 167 -16.40 -0.39 12.06
N ALA A 168 -15.50 0.14 12.89
CA ALA A 168 -14.07 -0.12 12.78
C ALA A 168 -13.71 -1.56 13.14
N LYS A 169 -14.39 -2.11 14.16
CA LYS A 169 -14.26 -3.52 14.53
C LYS A 169 -14.72 -4.41 13.38
N ASP A 170 -15.88 -4.12 12.79
CA ASP A 170 -16.42 -4.87 11.65
C ASP A 170 -15.48 -4.81 10.45
N TYR A 171 -14.93 -3.62 10.15
CA TYR A 171 -13.94 -3.42 9.09
C TYR A 171 -12.72 -4.33 9.29
N CYS A 172 -12.11 -4.29 10.48
CA CYS A 172 -10.91 -5.08 10.77
C CYS A 172 -11.21 -6.58 10.76
N GLN A 173 -12.38 -7.01 11.27
CA GLN A 173 -12.81 -8.40 11.20
C GLN A 173 -12.94 -8.88 9.75
N MET A 174 -13.67 -8.15 8.90
CA MET A 174 -13.84 -8.50 7.48
C MET A 174 -12.51 -8.67 6.75
N ILE A 175 -11.56 -7.74 6.92
CA ILE A 175 -10.24 -7.88 6.27
C ILE A 175 -9.46 -9.04 6.86
N SER A 176 -9.47 -9.21 8.19
CA SER A 176 -8.76 -10.31 8.84
C SER A 176 -9.25 -11.67 8.36
N GLU A 177 -10.56 -11.84 8.16
CA GLU A 177 -11.17 -13.06 7.64
C GLU A 177 -10.76 -13.34 6.20
N ILE A 178 -10.73 -12.31 5.33
CA ILE A 178 -10.25 -12.45 3.95
C ILE A 178 -8.78 -12.91 3.95
N CYS A 179 -7.91 -12.23 4.71
CA CYS A 179 -6.49 -12.55 4.78
C CYS A 179 -6.25 -13.96 5.35
N ASP A 180 -6.89 -14.29 6.47
CA ASP A 180 -6.78 -15.60 7.12
C ASP A 180 -7.29 -16.72 6.21
N LYS A 181 -8.41 -16.51 5.51
CA LYS A 181 -8.90 -17.45 4.49
C LYS A 181 -7.87 -17.70 3.40
N ARG A 182 -7.28 -16.64 2.81
CA ARG A 182 -6.24 -16.78 1.77
C ARG A 182 -5.01 -17.53 2.28
N ILE A 183 -4.55 -17.22 3.49
CA ILE A 183 -3.40 -17.89 4.13
C ILE A 183 -3.70 -19.37 4.38
N LYS A 184 -4.91 -19.71 4.85
CA LYS A 184 -5.36 -21.10 5.08
C LYS A 184 -5.51 -21.90 3.80
N GLU A 185 -6.04 -21.30 2.74
CA GLU A 185 -6.13 -21.92 1.42
C GLU A 185 -4.72 -22.22 0.85
N ASN A 186 -3.71 -21.42 1.22
CA ASN A 186 -2.32 -21.55 0.78
C ASN A 186 -2.19 -21.66 -0.75
N THR A 187 -3.06 -20.97 -1.47
CA THR A 187 -3.05 -20.92 -2.94
C THR A 187 -3.41 -19.53 -3.41
N ILE A 188 -2.76 -19.10 -4.49
CA ILE A 188 -3.10 -17.87 -5.20
C ILE A 188 -3.10 -18.12 -6.69
N LEU A 189 -4.10 -17.58 -7.39
CA LEU A 189 -4.18 -17.62 -8.83
C LEU A 189 -3.28 -16.52 -9.41
N ILE A 190 -2.38 -16.93 -10.29
CA ILE A 190 -1.55 -16.03 -11.08
C ILE A 190 -1.92 -16.11 -12.55
N GLU A 191 -1.80 -14.97 -13.25
CA GLU A 191 -2.03 -14.87 -14.68
C GLU A 191 -0.71 -14.45 -15.35
N THR A 192 -0.16 -15.34 -16.18
CA THR A 192 0.98 -15.07 -17.06
C THR A 192 0.49 -15.02 -18.51
N MET A 193 1.31 -14.54 -19.45
CA MET A 193 0.94 -14.58 -20.87
C MET A 193 0.66 -16.01 -21.38
N GLN A 194 1.26 -17.00 -20.73
CA GLN A 194 1.21 -18.40 -21.18
C GLN A 194 0.02 -19.16 -20.58
N LYS A 195 -0.36 -18.84 -19.35
CA LYS A 195 -1.38 -19.57 -18.59
C LYS A 195 -1.81 -18.84 -17.33
N GLU A 196 -2.97 -19.26 -16.83
CA GLU A 196 -3.37 -19.09 -15.44
C GLU A 196 -2.94 -20.32 -14.64
N ASP A 197 -2.45 -20.12 -13.42
CA ASP A 197 -1.99 -21.22 -12.56
C ASP A 197 -2.27 -20.91 -11.09
N ASN A 198 -2.60 -21.95 -10.32
CA ASN A 198 -2.71 -21.85 -8.87
C ASN A 198 -1.38 -22.25 -8.23
N VAL A 199 -0.73 -21.28 -7.59
CA VAL A 199 0.57 -21.47 -6.94
C VAL A 199 0.43 -21.36 -5.43
N LYS A 200 1.33 -22.01 -4.70
CA LYS A 200 1.32 -21.95 -3.23
C LYS A 200 1.79 -20.60 -2.71
N LEU A 201 1.21 -20.16 -1.59
CA LEU A 201 1.70 -18.99 -0.85
C LEU A 201 2.96 -19.32 -0.04
N TYR A 202 3.02 -20.54 0.50
CA TYR A 202 4.15 -21.04 1.29
C TYR A 202 4.28 -22.57 1.22
N LYS A 203 5.46 -23.05 1.61
CA LYS A 203 5.74 -24.47 1.90
C LYS A 203 5.92 -24.68 3.39
N GLU A 204 5.35 -25.76 3.89
CA GLU A 204 5.61 -26.25 5.24
C GLU A 204 6.79 -27.22 5.24
N LYS A 205 7.73 -27.03 6.17
CA LYS A 205 8.82 -27.97 6.42
C LYS A 205 8.81 -28.39 7.88
N ARG A 206 8.71 -29.70 8.11
CA ARG A 206 8.84 -30.28 9.46
C ARG A 206 10.31 -30.33 9.84
N VAL A 207 10.69 -29.55 10.85
CA VAL A 207 12.06 -29.53 11.37
C VAL A 207 12.06 -30.19 12.74
N THR A 208 13.01 -31.10 12.96
CA THR A 208 13.25 -31.72 14.26
C THR A 208 14.52 -31.14 14.85
N TYR A 209 14.45 -30.57 16.05
CA TYR A 209 15.63 -30.10 16.79
C TYR A 209 15.54 -30.50 18.26
N LYS A 210 16.67 -30.42 18.98
CA LYS A 210 16.73 -30.71 20.41
C LYS A 210 16.51 -29.42 21.20
N GLU A 211 15.45 -29.37 21.99
CA GLU A 211 15.17 -28.27 22.93
C GLU A 211 15.26 -28.83 24.36
N LYS A 212 16.17 -28.30 25.18
CA LYS A 212 16.44 -28.81 26.56
C LYS A 212 16.62 -30.34 26.63
N GLY A 213 17.37 -30.91 25.68
CA GLY A 213 17.64 -32.36 25.60
C GLY A 213 16.50 -33.22 25.05
N LYS A 214 15.28 -32.67 24.84
CA LYS A 214 14.14 -33.38 24.25
C LYS A 214 14.05 -33.09 22.75
N LYS A 215 13.74 -34.10 21.94
CA LYS A 215 13.45 -33.91 20.50
C LYS A 215 12.09 -33.23 20.37
N VAL A 216 12.06 -32.04 19.79
CA VAL A 216 10.84 -31.29 19.47
C VAL A 216 10.70 -31.24 17.96
N LYS A 217 9.50 -31.51 17.46
CA LYS A 217 9.14 -31.35 16.04
C LYS A 217 8.34 -30.05 15.92
N LYS A 218 8.81 -29.12 15.08
CA LYS A 218 8.03 -27.91 14.73
C LYS A 218 7.84 -27.84 13.21
N VAL A 219 6.69 -27.30 12.80
CA VAL A 219 6.42 -26.97 11.40
C VAL A 219 6.90 -25.54 11.18
N HIS A 220 7.77 -25.35 10.20
CA HIS A 220 8.23 -24.04 9.77
C HIS A 220 7.56 -23.69 8.45
N ILE A 221 7.05 -22.46 8.35
CA ILE A 221 6.44 -21.89 7.15
C ILE A 221 7.53 -21.15 6.37
N TYR A 222 7.65 -21.45 5.08
CA TYR A 222 8.58 -20.80 4.16
C TYR A 222 7.79 -20.13 3.03
N PRO A 223 7.76 -18.79 2.95
CA PRO A 223 7.07 -18.08 1.88
C PRO A 223 7.58 -18.50 0.50
N GLU A 224 6.69 -18.68 -0.46
CA GLU A 224 7.04 -19.02 -1.84
C GLU A 224 7.31 -17.76 -2.67
N LEU A 225 8.28 -17.89 -3.58
CA LEU A 225 8.55 -16.89 -4.61
C LEU A 225 7.76 -17.25 -5.86
N VAL A 226 6.85 -16.36 -6.24
CA VAL A 226 5.94 -16.55 -7.37
C VAL A 226 6.42 -15.74 -8.57
N ASP A 227 6.56 -16.40 -9.72
CA ASP A 227 6.92 -15.77 -10.99
C ASP A 227 5.72 -15.04 -11.61
N ILE A 228 5.95 -13.83 -12.12
CA ILE A 228 4.98 -12.98 -12.80
C ILE A 228 5.58 -12.30 -14.02
N ASP A 229 4.72 -11.99 -14.99
CA ASP A 229 5.06 -11.18 -16.15
C ASP A 229 4.84 -9.70 -15.83
N VAL A 230 5.90 -8.89 -15.96
CA VAL A 230 5.84 -7.44 -15.79
C VAL A 230 5.96 -6.78 -17.15
N PHE A 231 4.94 -6.00 -17.50
CA PHE A 231 4.81 -5.21 -18.71
C PHE A 231 5.31 -3.79 -18.45
N ASP A 232 6.05 -3.24 -19.42
CA ASP A 232 6.53 -1.86 -19.40
C ASP A 232 5.75 -1.04 -20.42
N LEU A 233 4.73 -0.33 -19.95
CA LEU A 233 3.78 0.40 -20.80
C LEU A 233 4.21 1.85 -21.06
N SER A 234 5.49 2.18 -20.82
CA SER A 234 5.97 3.57 -20.89
C SER A 234 5.92 4.18 -22.30
N LYS A 235 6.04 3.35 -23.35
CA LYS A 235 5.96 3.82 -24.75
C LYS A 235 4.54 3.93 -25.27
N GLU A 236 3.68 3.05 -24.77
CA GLU A 236 2.39 2.73 -25.39
C GLU A 236 1.21 3.33 -24.61
N GLY A 237 1.45 3.70 -23.35
CA GLY A 237 0.42 4.19 -22.45
C GLY A 237 -0.47 3.10 -21.87
N PHE A 238 -1.46 3.51 -21.08
CA PHE A 238 -2.47 2.62 -20.53
C PHE A 238 -3.70 2.59 -21.45
N PHE A 239 -4.23 1.40 -21.73
CA PHE A 239 -5.38 1.20 -22.59
C PHE A 239 -6.70 1.44 -21.85
N SER A 240 -7.70 1.94 -22.58
CA SER A 240 -9.04 2.19 -22.04
C SER A 240 -9.89 0.93 -21.88
N THR A 241 -9.53 -0.19 -22.51
CA THR A 241 -10.29 -1.45 -22.46
C THR A 241 -9.38 -2.68 -22.39
N ILE A 242 -9.82 -3.68 -21.61
CA ILE A 242 -9.09 -4.93 -21.34
C ILE A 242 -9.07 -5.85 -22.57
N GLU A 243 -10.05 -5.79 -23.47
CA GLU A 243 -10.14 -6.68 -24.64
C GLU A 243 -9.12 -6.38 -25.74
N VAL A 244 -8.65 -5.13 -25.85
CA VAL A 244 -7.55 -4.73 -26.76
C VAL A 244 -6.19 -5.26 -26.27
N SER A 245 -6.13 -5.86 -25.06
CA SER A 245 -4.87 -6.15 -24.38
C SER A 245 -4.13 -7.39 -24.87
N LYS A 246 -4.78 -8.45 -25.38
CA LYS A 246 -4.05 -9.71 -25.62
C LYS A 246 -3.03 -9.62 -26.76
N SER A 247 -3.46 -9.21 -27.96
CA SER A 247 -2.55 -9.04 -29.11
C SER A 247 -1.51 -7.95 -28.86
N PHE A 248 -1.89 -6.89 -28.13
CA PHE A 248 -1.00 -5.80 -27.80
C PHE A 248 0.09 -6.19 -26.79
N LEU A 249 -0.28 -6.91 -25.73
CA LEU A 249 0.67 -7.34 -24.70
C LEU A 249 1.74 -8.31 -25.25
N GLU A 250 1.49 -8.95 -26.39
CA GLU A 250 2.49 -9.75 -27.11
C GLU A 250 3.60 -8.89 -27.73
N GLU A 251 3.31 -7.64 -28.11
CA GLU A 251 4.27 -6.70 -28.70
C GLU A 251 5.07 -5.94 -27.62
N VAL A 252 4.55 -5.90 -26.38
CA VAL A 252 5.19 -5.22 -25.25
C VAL A 252 6.39 -6.01 -24.71
N LYS A 253 7.45 -5.29 -24.31
CA LYS A 253 8.61 -5.90 -23.66
C LYS A 253 8.26 -6.49 -22.29
N ILE A 254 8.06 -7.80 -22.24
CA ILE A 254 7.78 -8.56 -21.02
C ILE A 254 9.08 -8.85 -20.25
N LYS A 255 9.04 -8.71 -18.92
CA LYS A 255 10.11 -9.15 -18.01
C LYS A 255 9.54 -10.06 -16.95
N LYS A 256 10.06 -11.30 -16.87
CA LYS A 256 9.78 -12.20 -15.77
C LYS A 256 10.40 -11.69 -14.48
N LYS A 257 9.60 -11.59 -13.43
CA LYS A 257 9.99 -11.17 -12.08
C LYS A 257 9.35 -12.07 -11.05
N LYS A 258 9.80 -11.96 -9.81
CA LYS A 258 9.29 -12.72 -8.67
C LYS A 258 8.68 -11.79 -7.65
N TYR A 259 7.75 -12.30 -6.85
CA TYR A 259 7.29 -11.63 -5.64
C TYR A 259 6.87 -12.66 -4.58
N ILE A 260 6.59 -12.20 -3.36
CA ILE A 260 6.13 -13.06 -2.26
C ILE A 260 4.70 -12.64 -1.91
N PRO A 261 3.66 -13.34 -2.40
CA PRO A 261 2.28 -12.96 -2.14
C PRO A 261 1.88 -13.08 -0.66
N LEU A 262 2.44 -14.05 0.07
CA LEU A 262 2.15 -14.23 1.50
C LEU A 262 2.36 -12.95 2.32
N LEU A 263 3.37 -12.15 1.99
CA LEU A 263 3.68 -10.91 2.73
C LEU A 263 2.51 -9.92 2.75
N PHE A 264 1.69 -9.86 1.70
CA PHE A 264 0.55 -8.95 1.67
C PHE A 264 -0.52 -9.35 2.69
N TYR A 265 -0.84 -10.64 2.74
CA TYR A 265 -1.88 -11.15 3.61
C TYR A 265 -1.42 -11.23 5.06
N ASP A 266 -0.15 -11.63 5.28
CA ASP A 266 0.44 -11.73 6.61
C ASP A 266 0.57 -10.35 7.27
N ASP A 267 1.18 -9.38 6.57
CA ASP A 267 1.32 -8.01 7.07
C ASP A 267 -0.06 -7.35 7.31
N LEU A 268 -1.03 -7.51 6.40
CA LEU A 268 -2.35 -6.91 6.57
C LEU A 268 -3.14 -7.58 7.70
N LEU A 269 -3.06 -8.91 7.84
CA LEU A 269 -3.68 -9.64 8.93
C LEU A 269 -3.12 -9.18 10.28
N GLU A 270 -1.80 -9.07 10.40
CA GLU A 270 -1.16 -8.55 11.62
C GLU A 270 -1.66 -7.14 11.95
N CYS A 271 -1.74 -6.25 10.96
CA CYS A 271 -2.30 -4.91 11.15
C CYS A 271 -3.75 -4.95 11.65
N MET A 272 -4.63 -5.75 11.04
CA MET A 272 -6.02 -5.82 11.44
C MET A 272 -6.20 -6.43 12.84
N LEU A 273 -5.45 -7.48 13.18
CA LEU A 273 -5.48 -8.09 14.52
C LEU A 273 -4.96 -7.13 15.59
N TYR A 274 -3.88 -6.40 15.29
CA TYR A 274 -3.38 -5.36 16.18
C TYR A 274 -4.42 -4.25 16.40
N ASN A 275 -5.09 -3.82 15.32
CA ASN A 275 -6.14 -2.82 15.39
C ASN A 275 -7.35 -3.29 16.22
N LEU A 276 -7.80 -4.53 16.04
CA LEU A 276 -8.86 -5.13 16.86
C LEU A 276 -8.50 -5.13 18.34
N LYS A 277 -7.30 -5.60 18.68
CA LYS A 277 -6.81 -5.59 20.05
C LYS A 277 -6.78 -4.16 20.61
N LYS A 278 -6.34 -3.19 19.82
CA LYS A 278 -6.29 -1.79 20.25
C LYS A 278 -7.67 -1.19 20.50
N ILE A 279 -8.67 -1.55 19.70
CA ILE A 279 -10.08 -1.17 19.94
C ILE A 279 -10.57 -1.77 21.27
N GLU A 280 -10.24 -3.03 21.55
CA GLU A 280 -10.63 -3.69 22.81
C GLU A 280 -9.94 -3.09 24.05
N GLU A 281 -8.71 -2.59 23.89
CA GLU A 281 -7.92 -2.01 24.98
C GLU A 281 -8.15 -0.50 25.19
N SER A 282 -8.64 0.23 24.17
CA SER A 282 -8.89 1.67 24.23
C SER A 282 -9.86 2.16 23.15
N ASP A 283 -10.85 2.96 23.54
CA ASP A 283 -11.83 3.55 22.60
C ASP A 283 -11.30 4.80 21.86
N ASP A 284 -10.21 5.40 22.35
CA ASP A 284 -9.81 6.72 21.87
C ASP A 284 -8.79 6.66 20.72
N ASN A 285 -9.13 7.37 19.64
CA ASN A 285 -8.31 7.72 18.45
C ASN A 285 -8.54 6.95 17.15
N ILE A 286 -9.74 6.40 16.91
CA ILE A 286 -10.11 5.95 15.56
C ILE A 286 -10.12 7.17 14.62
N LEU A 287 -9.53 7.02 13.43
CA LEU A 287 -9.53 8.04 12.39
C LEU A 287 -10.93 8.18 11.79
N ASP A 288 -11.47 9.39 11.91
CA ASP A 288 -12.73 9.74 11.26
C ASP A 288 -12.54 9.72 9.72
N PRO A 289 -13.43 9.06 8.94
CA PRO A 289 -13.38 9.04 7.48
C PRO A 289 -13.49 10.40 6.79
N SER A 290 -13.80 11.49 7.52
CA SER A 290 -13.96 12.84 6.97
C SER A 290 -12.75 13.27 6.16
N PHE A 291 -11.52 12.92 6.56
CA PHE A 291 -10.33 13.21 5.76
C PHE A 291 -10.46 12.68 4.32
N LEU A 292 -10.97 11.45 4.15
CA LEU A 292 -11.10 10.82 2.84
C LEU A 292 -12.18 11.48 1.98
N LEU A 293 -13.25 11.98 2.62
CA LEU A 293 -14.33 12.71 1.96
C LEU A 293 -13.88 14.12 1.56
N ASP A 294 -13.27 14.85 2.50
CA ASP A 294 -12.79 16.23 2.33
C ASP A 294 -11.71 16.32 1.25
N GLN A 295 -10.78 15.36 1.24
CA GLN A 295 -9.72 15.28 0.23
C GLN A 295 -10.18 14.64 -1.09
N LYS A 296 -11.46 14.27 -1.19
CA LYS A 296 -12.07 13.64 -2.37
C LYS A 296 -11.35 12.35 -2.78
N VAL A 297 -10.80 11.62 -1.79
CA VAL A 297 -10.32 10.25 -1.97
C VAL A 297 -11.51 9.32 -2.19
N ILE A 298 -12.58 9.55 -1.42
CA ILE A 298 -13.89 8.92 -1.61
C ILE A 298 -14.86 10.01 -2.05
N ILE A 299 -15.55 9.78 -3.16
CA ILE A 299 -16.54 10.72 -3.69
C ILE A 299 -17.91 10.07 -3.61
N LEU A 300 -18.87 10.84 -3.10
CA LEU A 300 -20.27 10.44 -3.03
C LEU A 300 -21.01 11.03 -4.23
N HIS A 301 -21.80 10.19 -4.90
CA HIS A 301 -22.58 10.56 -6.07
C HIS A 301 -24.00 10.02 -5.95
N GLU A 302 -24.99 10.82 -6.36
CA GLU A 302 -26.34 10.28 -6.51
C GLU A 302 -26.36 9.22 -7.62
N SER A 303 -27.10 8.13 -7.40
CA SER A 303 -27.15 7.00 -8.34
C SER A 303 -27.65 7.40 -9.73
N LYS A 304 -28.52 8.42 -9.80
CA LYS A 304 -29.03 9.01 -11.05
C LYS A 304 -27.95 9.77 -11.83
N GLU A 305 -26.93 10.30 -11.14
CA GLU A 305 -25.83 11.04 -11.75
C GLU A 305 -24.72 10.13 -12.26
N LEU A 306 -24.64 8.88 -11.80
CA LEU A 306 -23.64 7.92 -12.27
C LEU A 306 -23.69 7.69 -13.78
N LYS A 307 -24.89 7.71 -14.39
CA LYS A 307 -25.03 7.61 -15.86
C LYS A 307 -24.38 8.78 -16.59
N LYS A 308 -24.19 9.93 -15.93
CA LYS A 308 -23.54 11.13 -16.47
C LYS A 308 -22.04 11.13 -16.21
N ILE A 309 -21.56 10.38 -15.23
CA ILE A 309 -20.14 10.34 -14.87
C ILE A 309 -19.46 9.31 -15.76
N ASN A 310 -18.42 9.73 -16.49
CA ASN A 310 -17.62 8.82 -17.30
C ASN A 310 -16.86 7.85 -16.38
N PRO A 311 -17.12 6.53 -16.42
CA PRO A 311 -16.44 5.55 -15.56
C PRO A 311 -14.92 5.54 -15.76
N SER A 312 -14.44 5.96 -16.94
CA SER A 312 -13.02 6.06 -17.22
C SER A 312 -12.28 7.06 -16.32
N ASN A 313 -12.99 8.05 -15.75
CA ASN A 313 -12.42 9.01 -14.79
C ASN A 313 -11.95 8.35 -13.49
N PHE A 314 -12.48 7.16 -13.17
CA PHE A 314 -12.13 6.35 -12.00
C PHE A 314 -11.34 5.09 -12.36
N SER A 315 -10.83 5.02 -13.59
CA SER A 315 -9.97 3.92 -14.01
C SER A 315 -8.63 3.96 -13.27
N TRP A 316 -8.17 2.78 -12.86
CA TRP A 316 -6.83 2.57 -12.32
C TRP A 316 -5.77 2.38 -13.41
N PHE A 317 -6.17 2.26 -14.67
CA PHE A 317 -5.30 2.17 -15.84
C PHE A 317 -4.96 3.58 -16.35
N ASN A 318 -4.17 4.31 -15.58
CA ASN A 318 -3.66 5.64 -15.89
C ASN A 318 -2.19 5.75 -15.42
N SER A 319 -1.40 6.63 -16.03
CA SER A 319 -0.03 6.95 -15.65
C SER A 319 0.08 7.72 -14.33
N PHE A 320 -1.01 8.38 -13.90
CA PHE A 320 -1.05 9.23 -12.70
C PHE A 320 0.07 10.28 -12.69
N GLU A 321 0.36 10.85 -13.86
CA GLU A 321 1.40 11.87 -14.07
C GLU A 321 1.29 13.12 -13.18
N LYS A 322 0.10 13.38 -12.64
CA LYS A 322 -0.18 14.55 -11.80
C LYS A 322 0.31 14.43 -10.35
N ILE A 323 0.87 13.28 -9.94
CA ILE A 323 1.43 13.12 -8.59
C ILE A 323 2.65 14.03 -8.42
N ASN A 324 2.59 14.92 -7.43
CA ASN A 324 3.59 15.96 -7.23
C ASN A 324 4.56 15.60 -6.10
N LEU A 325 5.67 14.95 -6.45
CA LEU A 325 6.69 14.50 -5.49
C LEU A 325 7.48 15.68 -4.90
N GLU A 326 7.63 16.76 -5.65
CA GLU A 326 8.32 17.98 -5.20
C GLU A 326 7.62 18.58 -3.99
N LEU A 327 6.29 18.67 -4.02
CA LEU A 327 5.51 19.16 -2.88
C LEU A 327 5.72 18.30 -1.63
N PHE A 328 5.78 16.97 -1.76
CA PHE A 328 6.01 16.08 -0.62
C PHE A 328 7.40 16.28 -0.01
N ILE A 329 8.43 16.33 -0.85
CA ILE A 329 9.81 16.55 -0.40
C ILE A 329 9.96 17.94 0.24
N GLN A 330 9.29 18.96 -0.32
CA GLN A 330 9.29 20.30 0.23
C GLN A 330 8.59 20.35 1.59
N SER A 331 7.43 19.72 1.73
CA SER A 331 6.69 19.59 3.00
C SER A 331 7.56 18.94 4.09
N ILE A 332 8.27 17.85 3.77
CA ILE A 332 9.23 17.20 4.69
C ILE A 332 10.35 18.17 5.11
N ARG A 333 10.89 18.97 4.19
CA ARG A 333 11.94 19.95 4.51
C ARG A 333 11.43 21.02 5.47
N GLU A 334 10.23 21.52 5.24
CA GLU A 334 9.59 22.53 6.09
C GLU A 334 9.34 22.01 7.50
N VAL A 335 8.83 20.78 7.65
CA VAL A 335 8.65 20.15 8.97
C VAL A 335 9.97 20.05 9.72
N LYS A 336 11.05 19.61 9.04
CA LYS A 336 12.40 19.55 9.64
C LYS A 336 12.92 20.93 10.04
N GLN A 337 12.77 21.93 9.17
CA GLN A 337 13.23 23.30 9.46
C GLN A 337 12.51 23.88 10.68
N LYS A 338 11.18 23.76 10.75
CA LYS A 338 10.38 24.18 11.91
C LYS A 338 10.85 23.49 13.20
N PHE A 339 11.15 22.20 13.13
CA PHE A 339 11.69 21.45 14.28
C PHE A 339 13.07 21.96 14.73
N PHE A 340 13.98 22.26 13.81
CA PHE A 340 15.31 22.78 14.17
C PHE A 340 15.26 24.22 14.70
N SER A 341 14.40 25.07 14.15
CA SER A 341 14.23 26.46 14.62
C SER A 341 13.62 26.52 16.02
N SER A 342 12.64 25.66 16.32
CA SER A 342 12.03 25.57 17.66
C SER A 342 13.01 25.02 18.70
N SER A 343 13.86 24.06 18.34
CA SER A 343 14.87 23.48 19.24
C SER A 343 15.98 24.47 19.64
N LYS A 344 16.31 25.45 18.77
CA LYS A 344 17.31 26.48 19.07
C LYS A 344 16.81 27.53 20.08
N ASN A 345 15.51 27.79 20.12
CA ASN A 345 14.92 28.79 21.02
C ASN A 345 14.71 28.27 22.46
N ILE A 346 14.85 26.97 22.70
CA ILE A 346 14.71 26.34 24.02
C ILE A 346 16.08 26.25 24.73
N GLY A 347 17.18 26.50 24.02
CA GLY A 347 18.55 26.41 24.53
C GLY A 347 19.23 27.75 24.87
N ASN A 348 18.46 28.85 24.93
CA ASN A 348 18.93 30.18 25.35
C ASN A 348 18.33 30.58 26.70
#